data_AF-A0A8E7B0X5-F1
#
_entry.id   AF-A0A8E7B0X5-F1
#
_cell.length_a   1.000
_cell.length_b   1.000
_cell.length_c   1.000
_cell.angle_alpha   90.00
_cell.angle_beta   90.00
_cell.angle_gamma   90.00
#
_symmetry.space_group_name_H-M   'P 1'
#
loop_
_entity.id
_entity.type
_entity.pdbx_description
1 polymer ?
#
loop_
_entity_poly.entity_id
_entity_poly.type
_entity_poly.pdbx_seq_one_letter_code
_entity_poly.pdbx_strand_id
1 'polypeptide(L)'
;MLLSIILALVTVCMVSADNQSVTNSSPDVNQTNTTSLIHISPQEELMNLAFAAREFALENGKEKAITEFSNPSGQFSTKGRYVIAYDMDGTLLANMKVPGEVGSKFIKDDYDAGQVRMMRDMATTGGGLYTDPATSAFWFIMDVDGSWWICAAQYQISGQ
;
A
#
# COMPACT_ATOMS: atom_id res chain seq x y z
N MET A 1 4.99 29.68 -54.72
CA MET A 1 3.71 29.38 -54.04
C MET A 1 4.01 29.13 -52.56
N LEU A 2 3.14 29.65 -51.70
CA LEU A 2 3.45 30.16 -50.36
C LEU A 2 3.90 29.13 -49.30
N LEU A 3 4.78 29.66 -48.45
CA LEU A 3 5.17 29.27 -47.09
C LEU A 3 3.96 29.21 -46.14
N SER A 4 3.94 28.31 -45.16
CA SER A 4 3.05 28.42 -43.99
C SER A 4 3.76 27.90 -42.74
N ILE A 5 4.39 28.84 -42.04
CA ILE A 5 4.87 28.75 -40.67
C ILE A 5 3.79 29.39 -39.81
N ILE A 6 3.26 28.71 -38.80
CA ILE A 6 2.52 29.36 -37.72
C ILE A 6 3.11 28.92 -36.39
N LEU A 7 3.89 29.84 -35.83
CA LEU A 7 4.45 29.88 -34.49
C LEU A 7 3.39 30.53 -33.58
N ALA A 8 2.86 29.83 -32.57
CA ALA A 8 1.95 30.43 -31.60
C ALA A 8 2.74 30.82 -30.33
N LEU A 9 2.71 32.11 -30.03
CA LEU A 9 3.47 32.82 -29.00
C LEU A 9 2.99 32.50 -27.58
N VAL A 10 3.95 32.47 -26.66
CA VAL A 10 3.80 32.50 -25.20
C VAL A 10 3.32 33.88 -24.76
N THR A 11 2.30 33.93 -23.91
CA THR A 11 2.02 35.12 -23.07
C THR A 11 1.89 34.71 -21.62
N VAL A 12 2.98 34.94 -20.87
CA VAL A 12 3.01 35.01 -19.42
C VAL A 12 2.41 36.36 -19.03
N CYS A 13 1.26 36.35 -18.37
CA CYS A 13 0.75 37.53 -17.67
C CYS A 13 1.05 37.39 -16.19
N MET A 14 2.10 38.08 -15.73
CA MET A 14 2.20 38.49 -14.33
C MET A 14 1.75 39.94 -14.23
N VAL A 15 0.78 40.22 -13.35
CA VAL A 15 0.58 41.54 -12.74
C VAL A 15 0.16 41.31 -11.29
N SER A 16 0.82 42.06 -10.40
CA SER A 16 0.72 42.01 -8.95
C SER A 16 -0.05 43.22 -8.41
N ALA A 17 -0.77 42.98 -7.30
CA ALA A 17 -1.20 43.88 -6.22
C ALA A 17 -2.17 45.04 -6.51
N ASP A 18 -3.34 45.08 -5.85
CA ASP A 18 -3.45 45.74 -4.53
C ASP A 18 -4.79 45.45 -3.79
N ASN A 19 -4.68 45.56 -2.47
CA ASN A 19 -5.58 45.25 -1.36
C ASN A 19 -6.68 46.30 -1.12
N GLN A 20 -7.88 45.89 -0.66
CA GLN A 20 -8.74 46.54 0.39
C GLN A 20 -9.96 45.64 0.68
N SER A 21 -10.00 44.97 1.83
CA SER A 21 -10.72 45.38 3.05
C SER A 21 -12.24 45.12 3.04
N VAL A 22 -12.66 44.03 3.69
CA VAL A 22 -13.89 44.06 4.50
C VAL A 22 -13.52 43.67 5.93
N THR A 23 -13.49 44.67 6.79
CA THR A 23 -13.41 44.57 8.25
C THR A 23 -14.79 44.25 8.82
N ASN A 24 -14.87 43.31 9.77
CA ASN A 24 -15.73 43.45 10.94
C ASN A 24 -15.09 42.68 12.11
N SER A 25 -14.95 43.36 13.24
CA SER A 25 -14.07 43.02 14.36
C SER A 25 -14.76 42.20 15.47
N SER A 26 -14.04 41.17 15.95
CA SER A 26 -13.90 40.63 17.33
C SER A 26 -15.08 40.06 18.16
N PRO A 27 -14.81 39.20 19.19
CA PRO A 27 -13.49 38.86 19.76
C PRO A 27 -13.14 37.36 19.85
N ASP A 28 -11.84 37.12 19.65
CA ASP A 28 -10.98 36.21 20.42
C ASP A 28 -11.41 34.73 20.55
N VAL A 29 -10.91 33.91 19.63
CA VAL A 29 -10.44 32.57 19.98
C VAL A 29 -9.03 32.43 19.41
N ASN A 30 -8.04 32.56 20.27
CA ASN A 30 -6.71 31.99 20.08
C ASN A 30 -6.82 30.48 19.79
N GLN A 31 -7.10 30.10 18.54
CA GLN A 31 -6.75 28.78 18.06
C GLN A 31 -5.25 28.79 17.79
N THR A 32 -4.52 28.50 18.86
CA THR A 32 -3.21 27.88 18.75
C THR A 32 -3.31 26.78 17.70
N ASN A 33 -2.53 26.91 16.63
CA ASN A 33 -2.33 25.83 15.66
C ASN A 33 -1.59 24.70 16.38
N THR A 34 -2.33 23.90 17.15
CA THR A 34 -1.89 22.58 17.57
C THR A 34 -1.96 21.73 16.32
N THR A 35 -0.79 21.46 15.74
CA THR A 35 -0.58 20.37 14.78
C THR A 35 -1.23 19.12 15.35
N SER A 36 -2.44 18.81 14.90
CA SER A 36 -3.06 17.52 15.13
C SER A 36 -2.08 16.48 14.57
N LEU A 37 -1.52 15.68 15.46
CA LEU A 37 -0.71 14.52 15.09
C LEU A 37 -1.58 13.67 14.14
N ILE A 38 -1.21 13.56 12.86
CA ILE A 38 -1.97 12.77 11.89
C ILE A 38 -2.06 11.34 12.43
N HIS A 39 -3.25 10.93 12.88
CA HIS A 39 -3.50 9.56 13.29
C HIS A 39 -3.79 8.72 12.06
N ILE A 40 -2.82 7.89 11.65
CA ILE A 40 -2.96 6.95 10.54
C ILE A 40 -3.67 5.71 11.07
N SER A 41 -4.75 5.29 10.40
CA SER A 41 -5.48 4.08 10.79
C SER A 41 -4.64 2.81 10.57
N PRO A 42 -4.89 1.72 11.31
CA PRO A 42 -4.18 0.45 11.09
C PRO A 42 -4.27 -0.07 9.64
N GLN A 43 -5.40 0.13 8.98
CA GLN A 43 -5.60 -0.22 7.57
C GLN A 43 -4.69 0.59 6.65
N GLU A 44 -4.57 1.90 6.88
CA GLU A 44 -3.65 2.76 6.14
C GLU A 44 -2.18 2.43 6.45
N GLU A 45 -1.85 2.00 7.67
CA GLU A 45 -0.51 1.51 7.97
C GLU A 45 -0.14 0.25 7.16
N LEU A 46 -1.08 -0.69 6.99
CA LEU A 46 -0.86 -1.87 6.13
C LEU A 46 -0.80 -1.48 4.66
N MET A 47 -1.62 -0.54 4.21
CA MET A 47 -1.56 0.01 2.87
C MET A 47 -0.17 0.60 2.56
N ASN A 48 0.33 1.47 3.44
CA ASN A 48 1.64 2.09 3.30
C ASN A 48 2.77 1.04 3.32
N LEU A 49 2.66 0.02 4.17
CA LEU A 49 3.62 -1.08 4.21
C LEU A 49 3.62 -1.88 2.89
N ALA A 50 2.45 -2.20 2.35
CA ALA A 50 2.33 -2.92 1.08
C ALA A 50 2.89 -2.10 -0.09
N PHE A 51 2.62 -0.80 -0.15
CA PHE A 51 3.19 0.08 -1.18
C PHE A 51 4.73 0.13 -1.12
N ALA A 52 5.30 0.33 0.07
CA ALA A 52 6.75 0.34 0.24
C ALA A 52 7.40 -1.01 -0.11
N ALA A 53 6.73 -2.11 0.21
CA ALA A 53 7.18 -3.46 -0.12
C ALA A 53 7.14 -3.72 -1.62
N ARG A 54 6.09 -3.29 -2.31
CA ARG A 54 5.98 -3.37 -3.77
C ARG A 54 7.07 -2.54 -4.45
N GLU A 55 7.28 -1.31 -4.02
CA GLU A 55 8.32 -0.43 -4.56
C GLU A 55 9.71 -1.08 -4.42
N PHE A 56 10.05 -1.56 -3.23
CA PHE A 56 11.30 -2.29 -3.00
C PHE A 56 11.44 -3.49 -3.91
N ALA A 57 10.38 -4.27 -4.10
CA ALA A 57 10.39 -5.44 -4.97
C ALA A 57 10.62 -5.09 -6.44
N LEU A 58 10.00 -4.02 -6.93
CA LEU A 58 10.19 -3.53 -8.30
C LEU A 58 11.60 -3.00 -8.53
N GLU A 59 12.20 -2.34 -7.54
CA GLU A 59 13.55 -1.79 -7.63
C GLU A 59 14.66 -2.85 -7.50
N ASN A 60 14.46 -3.83 -6.63
CA ASN A 60 15.50 -4.77 -6.21
C ASN A 60 15.36 -6.17 -6.82
N GLY A 61 14.20 -6.48 -7.40
CA GLY A 61 13.87 -7.79 -7.94
C GLY A 61 13.25 -8.74 -6.91
N LYS A 62 12.57 -9.76 -7.43
CA LYS A 62 11.75 -10.72 -6.68
C LYS A 62 12.53 -11.49 -5.62
N GLU A 63 13.72 -12.00 -5.94
CA GLU A 63 14.51 -12.85 -5.03
C GLU A 63 14.99 -12.08 -3.79
N LYS A 64 15.44 -10.83 -4.00
CA LYS A 64 15.86 -9.95 -2.89
C LYS A 64 14.67 -9.58 -2.01
N ALA A 65 13.52 -9.27 -2.63
CA ALA A 65 12.30 -8.96 -1.90
C ALA A 65 11.79 -10.14 -1.07
N ILE A 66 11.73 -11.35 -1.64
CA ILE A 66 11.35 -12.57 -0.92
C ILE A 66 12.28 -12.82 0.29
N THR A 67 13.59 -12.63 0.10
CA THR A 67 14.58 -12.77 1.18
C THR A 67 14.30 -11.77 2.29
N GLU A 68 14.05 -10.49 1.95
CA GLU A 68 13.79 -9.43 2.93
C GLU A 68 12.44 -9.63 3.65
N PHE A 69 11.38 -10.03 2.93
CA PHE A 69 10.06 -10.32 3.53
C PHE A 69 10.10 -11.54 4.46
N SER A 70 11.04 -12.46 4.25
CA SER A 70 11.26 -13.63 5.11
C SER A 70 12.10 -13.32 6.35
N ASN A 71 12.74 -12.15 6.42
CA ASN A 71 13.62 -11.75 7.51
C ASN A 71 12.82 -11.16 8.70
N PRO A 72 12.77 -11.82 9.88
CA PRO A 72 12.05 -11.31 11.05
C PRO A 72 12.57 -9.96 11.56
N SER A 73 13.84 -9.66 11.28
CA SER A 73 14.52 -8.40 11.62
C SER A 73 14.63 -7.46 10.42
N GLY A 74 14.00 -7.80 9.30
CA GLY A 74 14.00 -7.00 8.08
C GLY A 74 13.10 -5.77 8.19
N GLN A 75 13.28 -4.83 7.26
CA GLN A 75 12.57 -3.54 7.29
C GLN A 75 11.05 -3.68 7.13
N PHE A 76 10.60 -4.79 6.53
CA PHE A 76 9.18 -5.09 6.33
C PHE A 76 8.56 -5.88 7.48
N SER A 77 9.31 -6.20 8.54
CA SER A 77 8.80 -6.74 9.81
C SER A 77 8.96 -5.69 10.91
N THR A 78 7.96 -4.83 11.07
CA THR A 78 8.06 -3.66 11.96
C THR A 78 6.75 -3.33 12.65
N LYS A 79 6.83 -2.89 13.90
CA LYS A 79 5.68 -2.40 14.71
C LYS A 79 4.47 -3.35 14.71
N GLY A 80 4.73 -4.66 14.79
CA GLY A 80 3.66 -5.66 14.79
C GLY A 80 2.96 -5.79 13.44
N ARG A 81 3.64 -5.48 12.32
CA ARG A 81 3.18 -5.73 10.96
C ARG A 81 4.28 -6.41 10.15
N TYR A 82 3.87 -7.16 9.12
CA TYR A 82 4.78 -7.90 8.26
C TYR A 82 4.20 -8.09 6.86
N VAL A 83 5.05 -8.45 5.90
CA VAL A 83 4.65 -8.76 4.53
C VAL A 83 4.68 -10.27 4.31
N ILE A 84 3.66 -10.77 3.62
CA ILE A 84 3.56 -12.14 3.12
C ILE A 84 3.57 -12.08 1.60
N ALA A 85 4.22 -13.03 0.94
CA ALA A 85 4.26 -13.10 -0.51
C ALA A 85 3.80 -14.47 -1.02
N TYR A 86 3.08 -14.47 -2.14
CA TYR A 86 2.62 -15.65 -2.86
C TYR A 86 2.84 -15.50 -4.35
N ASP A 87 3.00 -16.62 -5.06
CA ASP A 87 2.87 -16.62 -6.52
C ASP A 87 1.39 -16.62 -6.95
N MET A 88 1.16 -16.57 -8.26
CA MET A 88 -0.20 -16.57 -8.82
C MET A 88 -0.92 -17.93 -8.70
N ASP A 89 -0.19 -19.01 -8.46
CA ASP A 89 -0.76 -20.33 -8.19
C ASP A 89 -1.10 -20.52 -6.70
N GLY A 90 -0.86 -19.51 -5.86
CA GLY A 90 -1.10 -19.56 -4.43
C GLY A 90 -0.02 -20.32 -3.65
N THR A 91 1.17 -20.49 -4.21
CA THR A 91 2.34 -21.01 -3.50
C THR A 91 2.92 -19.93 -2.60
N LEU A 92 3.20 -20.26 -1.35
CA LEU A 92 3.79 -19.32 -0.40
C LEU A 92 5.26 -19.08 -0.74
N LEU A 93 5.62 -17.81 -1.00
CA LEU A 93 6.98 -17.39 -1.34
C LEU A 93 7.73 -16.85 -0.11
N ALA A 94 7.06 -16.10 0.75
CA ALA A 94 7.66 -15.55 1.96
C ALA A 94 6.62 -15.40 3.08
N ASN A 95 6.94 -15.91 4.27
CA ASN A 95 6.22 -15.60 5.50
C ASN A 95 7.12 -15.82 6.72
N MET A 96 7.58 -14.73 7.34
CA MET A 96 8.46 -14.82 8.50
C MET A 96 7.81 -15.51 9.73
N LYS A 97 6.48 -15.60 9.80
CA LYS A 97 5.76 -16.22 10.93
C LYS A 97 5.72 -17.74 10.84
N VAL A 98 5.72 -18.28 9.61
CA VAL A 98 5.64 -19.71 9.33
C VAL A 98 6.65 -20.09 8.22
N PRO A 99 7.96 -19.90 8.46
CA PRO A 99 8.97 -20.13 7.43
C PRO A 99 9.00 -21.58 6.91
N GLY A 100 8.54 -22.54 7.71
CA GLY A 100 8.42 -23.95 7.31
C GLY A 100 7.36 -24.24 6.24
N GLU A 101 6.44 -23.30 5.99
CA GLU A 101 5.39 -23.43 4.96
C GLU A 101 5.78 -22.80 3.62
N VAL A 102 6.97 -22.19 3.50
CA VAL A 102 7.44 -21.64 2.23
C VAL A 102 7.57 -22.76 1.20
N GLY A 103 6.98 -22.58 0.03
CA GLY A 103 6.84 -23.59 -1.02
C GLY A 103 5.54 -24.42 -0.94
N SER A 104 4.76 -24.33 0.15
CA SER A 104 3.44 -24.95 0.24
C SER A 104 2.43 -24.24 -0.65
N LYS A 105 1.49 -25.00 -1.24
CA LYS A 105 0.42 -24.48 -2.08
C LYS A 105 -0.87 -24.28 -1.28
N PHE A 106 -1.39 -23.05 -1.28
CA PHE A 106 -2.57 -22.64 -0.52
C PHE A 106 -3.83 -22.45 -1.38
N ILE A 107 -3.71 -22.58 -2.70
CA ILE A 107 -4.84 -22.68 -3.63
C ILE A 107 -4.77 -24.07 -4.25
N LYS A 108 -5.74 -24.94 -3.94
CA LYS A 108 -5.72 -26.35 -4.34
C LYS A 108 -5.99 -26.53 -5.82
N ASP A 109 -7.06 -25.91 -6.30
CA ASP A 109 -7.56 -26.04 -7.67
C ASP A 109 -8.46 -24.84 -8.05
N ASP A 110 -9.15 -24.96 -9.19
CA ASP A 110 -10.02 -23.91 -9.74
C ASP A 110 -11.35 -23.72 -9.00
N TYR A 111 -11.73 -24.68 -8.16
CA TYR A 111 -12.93 -24.63 -7.33
C TYR A 111 -12.63 -24.20 -5.89
N ASP A 112 -11.36 -23.94 -5.56
CA ASP A 112 -10.95 -23.45 -4.25
C ASP A 112 -11.61 -22.09 -3.96
N ALA A 113 -12.37 -22.04 -2.86
CA ALA A 113 -13.05 -20.84 -2.36
C ALA A 113 -12.41 -20.32 -1.06
N GLY A 114 -11.17 -20.70 -0.79
CA GLY A 114 -10.40 -20.33 0.38
C GLY A 114 -9.91 -18.89 0.36
N GLN A 115 -9.49 -18.41 1.53
CA GLN A 115 -9.05 -17.03 1.74
C GLN A 115 -7.92 -16.61 0.78
N VAL A 116 -6.91 -17.45 0.58
CA VAL A 116 -5.77 -17.13 -0.30
C VAL A 116 -6.20 -16.99 -1.77
N ARG A 117 -7.15 -17.80 -2.24
CA ARG A 117 -7.76 -17.64 -3.57
C ARG A 117 -8.42 -16.26 -3.71
N MET A 118 -9.27 -15.90 -2.75
CA MET A 118 -9.98 -14.63 -2.77
C MET A 118 -9.01 -13.43 -2.74
N MET A 119 -7.97 -13.51 -1.92
CA MET A 119 -6.92 -12.48 -1.87
C MET A 119 -6.15 -12.38 -3.19
N ARG A 120 -5.76 -13.50 -3.79
CA ARG A 120 -5.12 -13.50 -5.12
C ARG A 120 -6.02 -12.84 -6.17
N ASP A 121 -7.30 -13.21 -6.22
CA ASP A 121 -8.24 -12.62 -7.18
C ASP A 121 -8.31 -11.09 -7.01
N MET A 122 -8.36 -10.61 -5.76
CA MET A 122 -8.28 -9.19 -5.44
C MET A 122 -6.97 -8.55 -5.94
N ALA A 123 -5.82 -9.21 -5.77
CA ALA A 123 -4.54 -8.72 -6.28
C ALA A 123 -4.59 -8.50 -7.80
N THR A 124 -5.16 -9.46 -8.55
CA THR A 124 -5.26 -9.40 -10.01
C THR A 124 -6.24 -8.34 -10.53
N THR A 125 -7.11 -7.80 -9.67
CA THR A 125 -8.09 -6.75 -10.01
C THR A 125 -7.76 -5.39 -9.40
N GLY A 126 -6.51 -5.16 -9.00
CA GLY A 126 -6.03 -3.86 -8.51
C GLY A 126 -5.67 -3.82 -7.02
N GLY A 127 -5.84 -4.92 -6.30
CA GLY A 127 -5.54 -5.00 -4.87
C GLY A 127 -6.57 -4.28 -3.99
N GLY A 128 -6.23 -4.13 -2.71
CA GLY A 128 -7.07 -3.44 -1.73
C GLY A 128 -7.10 -4.08 -0.35
N LEU A 129 -7.96 -3.57 0.51
CA LEU A 129 -8.17 -4.11 1.85
C LEU A 129 -9.07 -5.35 1.78
N TYR A 130 -8.53 -6.50 2.16
CA TYR A 130 -9.31 -7.70 2.43
C TYR A 130 -9.61 -7.78 3.92
N THR A 131 -10.88 -7.94 4.29
CA THR A 131 -11.31 -8.18 5.67
C THR A 131 -11.99 -9.54 5.75
N ASP A 132 -11.48 -10.41 6.63
CA ASP A 132 -12.08 -11.70 6.92
C ASP A 132 -13.40 -11.48 7.67
N PRO A 133 -14.54 -11.95 7.14
CA PRO A 133 -15.85 -11.67 7.73
C PRO A 133 -16.07 -12.40 9.06
N ALA A 134 -15.34 -13.49 9.35
CA ALA A 134 -15.51 -14.27 10.56
C ALA A 134 -14.67 -13.71 11.72
N THR A 135 -13.45 -13.25 11.43
CA THR A 135 -12.49 -12.80 12.46
C THR A 135 -12.31 -11.29 12.53
N SER A 136 -12.79 -10.55 11.52
CA SER A 136 -12.49 -9.13 11.31
C SER A 136 -10.99 -8.82 11.16
N ALA A 137 -10.13 -9.84 11.02
CA ALA A 137 -8.75 -9.65 10.63
C ALA A 137 -8.69 -9.07 9.22
N PHE A 138 -7.71 -8.22 8.95
CA PHE A 138 -7.59 -7.55 7.67
C PHE A 138 -6.15 -7.53 7.16
N TRP A 139 -6.03 -7.49 5.85
CA TRP A 139 -4.79 -7.49 5.10
C TRP A 139 -4.90 -6.49 3.96
N PHE A 140 -3.81 -5.78 3.66
CA PHE A 140 -3.76 -4.98 2.44
C PHE A 140 -3.06 -5.78 1.34
N ILE A 141 -3.79 -6.07 0.27
CA ILE A 141 -3.37 -6.95 -0.83
C ILE A 141 -2.87 -6.10 -2.00
N MET A 142 -1.79 -6.54 -2.66
CA MET A 142 -1.22 -5.85 -3.80
C MET A 142 -0.57 -6.81 -4.80
N ASP A 143 -0.84 -6.61 -6.08
CA ASP A 143 -0.02 -7.17 -7.16
C ASP A 143 1.34 -6.46 -7.20
N VAL A 144 2.41 -7.20 -7.49
CA VAL A 144 3.74 -6.60 -7.63
C VAL A 144 3.96 -6.16 -9.08
N ASP A 145 3.98 -7.12 -10.00
CA ASP A 145 4.34 -6.95 -11.41
C ASP A 145 3.54 -7.86 -12.36
N GLY A 146 2.43 -8.44 -11.89
CA GLY A 146 1.63 -9.41 -12.62
C GLY A 146 2.10 -10.87 -12.52
N SER A 147 3.26 -11.15 -11.91
CA SER A 147 3.78 -12.52 -11.76
C SER A 147 3.71 -13.09 -10.34
N TRP A 148 3.40 -12.26 -9.35
CA TRP A 148 3.24 -12.60 -7.94
C TRP A 148 2.61 -11.44 -7.17
N TRP A 149 2.14 -11.71 -5.96
CA TRP A 149 1.43 -10.74 -5.14
C TRP A 149 1.87 -10.82 -3.68
N ILE A 150 1.61 -9.73 -2.97
CA ILE A 150 1.94 -9.57 -1.56
C ILE A 150 0.71 -9.19 -0.76
N CYS A 151 0.74 -9.48 0.54
CA CYS A 151 -0.16 -8.86 1.48
C CYS A 151 0.56 -8.37 2.74
N ALA A 152 0.23 -7.16 3.17
CA ALA A 152 0.64 -6.64 4.46
C ALA A 152 -0.36 -7.13 5.52
N ALA A 153 0.16 -7.70 6.61
CA ALA A 153 -0.58 -8.27 7.71
C ALA A 153 -0.17 -7.63 9.04
N GLN A 154 -1.06 -7.67 10.02
CA GLN A 154 -0.72 -7.40 11.42
C GLN A 154 -0.45 -8.68 12.19
N TYR A 155 0.37 -8.60 13.24
CA TYR A 155 0.50 -9.70 14.19
C TYR A 155 -0.85 -9.90 14.88
N GLN A 156 -1.40 -11.10 14.75
CA GLN A 156 -2.50 -11.53 15.58
C GLN A 156 -1.90 -11.74 16.98
N ILE A 157 -2.21 -10.84 17.92
CA ILE A 157 -1.89 -11.09 19.33
C ILE A 157 -2.84 -12.20 19.77
N SER A 158 -2.34 -13.44 19.78
CA SER A 158 -3.04 -14.53 20.45
C SER A 158 -3.10 -14.15 21.93
N GLY A 159 -4.29 -13.85 22.43
CA GLY A 159 -4.51 -13.62 23.85
C GLY A 159 -4.02 -14.82 24.66
N GLN A 160 -3.42 -14.54 25.81
CA GLN A 160 -3.11 -15.52 26.85
C GLN A 160 -4.35 -16.28 27.32
#